data_AF-A0A520CJJ8-F1
#
_entry.id   AF-A0A520CJJ8-F1
#
_cell.length_a   1.000
_cell.length_b   1.000
_cell.length_c   1.000
_cell.angle_alpha   90.00
_cell.angle_beta   90.00
_cell.angle_gamma   90.00
#
_symmetry.space_group_name_H-M   'P 1'
#
loop_
_entity.id
_entity.type
_entity.pdbx_description
1 polymer ?
#
loop_
_entity_poly.entity_id
_entity_poly.type
_entity_poly.pdbx_seq_one_letter_code
_entity_poly.pdbx_strand_id
1 'polypeptide(L)'
;MIKSILILGSFEKGALEHQYSRGLKLNGWEVNCLDIQIGVNESKNKNIGHKIFFNLSPNFYYKDINQKVLETANEHKPLVVLVFKGMELLPETIKELKKSCKLLC
;
A
#
# COMPACT_ATOMS: atom_id res chain seq x y z
N MET A 1 -9.79 23.15 -4.49
CA MET A 1 -9.71 21.70 -4.74
C MET A 1 -8.83 21.10 -3.67
N ILE A 2 -9.34 20.18 -2.85
CA ILE A 2 -8.54 19.52 -1.81
C ILE A 2 -7.59 18.55 -2.52
N LYS A 3 -6.30 18.58 -2.17
CA LYS A 3 -5.31 17.67 -2.74
C LYS A 3 -5.28 16.40 -1.89
N SER A 4 -5.52 15.25 -2.50
CA SER A 4 -5.48 13.96 -1.81
C SER A 4 -4.29 13.10 -2.24
N ILE A 5 -3.71 12.38 -1.28
CA ILE A 5 -2.59 11.45 -1.49
C ILE A 5 -2.84 10.16 -0.71
N LEU A 6 -2.52 9.03 -1.34
CA LEU A 6 -2.52 7.72 -0.71
C LEU A 6 -1.07 7.27 -0.49
N ILE A 7 -0.72 6.98 0.76
CA ILE A 7 0.59 6.47 1.15
C ILE A 7 0.49 4.96 1.38
N LEU A 8 1.27 4.19 0.61
CA LEU A 8 1.40 2.74 0.72
C LEU A 8 2.75 2.40 1.36
N GLY A 9 2.74 1.63 2.45
CA GLY A 9 3.98 1.30 3.15
C GLY A 9 3.77 0.40 4.36
N SER A 10 4.63 0.55 5.35
CA SER A 10 4.52 -0.08 6.67
C SER A 10 4.46 0.99 7.74
N PHE A 11 3.48 0.91 8.63
CA PHE A 11 3.22 1.95 9.63
C PHE A 11 3.70 1.54 11.03
N GLU A 12 4.72 0.68 11.12
CA GLU A 12 5.38 0.32 12.37
C GLU A 12 5.95 1.55 13.09
N LYS A 13 6.24 1.39 14.39
CA LYS A 13 6.81 2.46 15.21
C LYS A 13 8.16 2.90 14.64
N GLY A 14 8.27 4.17 14.26
CA GLY A 14 9.50 4.75 13.69
C GLY A 14 9.57 4.75 12.16
N ALA A 15 8.51 4.30 11.47
CA ALA A 15 8.43 4.35 10.02
C ALA A 15 8.48 5.78 9.45
N LEU A 16 9.09 5.96 8.28
CA LEU A 16 9.22 7.27 7.62
C LEU A 16 7.86 7.80 7.16
N GLU A 17 6.95 6.90 6.83
CA GLU A 17 5.57 7.13 6.44
C GLU A 17 4.86 8.09 7.42
N HIS A 18 5.14 7.99 8.72
CA HIS A 18 4.57 8.87 9.75
C HIS A 18 4.99 10.33 9.56
N GLN A 19 6.26 10.58 9.22
CA GLN A 19 6.77 11.93 9.00
C GLN A 19 6.20 12.55 7.73
N TYR A 20 6.11 11.77 6.65
CA TYR A 20 5.49 12.23 5.41
C TYR A 20 4.00 12.50 5.58
N SER A 21 3.26 11.60 6.24
CA SER A 21 1.84 11.77 6.53
C SER A 21 1.60 13.05 7.35
N ARG A 22 2.39 13.26 8.40
CA ARG A 22 2.32 14.48 9.22
C ARG A 22 2.64 15.74 8.39
N GLY A 23 3.73 15.73 7.64
CA GLY A 23 4.15 16.87 6.83
C GLY A 23 3.10 17.25 5.78
N LEU A 24 2.55 16.27 5.08
CA LEU A 24 1.52 16.49 4.05
C LEU A 24 0.21 17.01 4.64
N LYS A 25 -0.24 16.44 5.77
CA LYS A 25 -1.42 16.93 6.50
C LYS A 25 -1.26 18.39 6.94
N LEU A 26 -0.10 18.76 7.48
CA LEU A 26 0.21 20.14 7.88
C LEU A 26 0.23 21.11 6.68
N ASN A 27 0.49 20.62 5.48
CA ASN A 27 0.45 21.39 4.23
C ASN A 27 -0.93 21.33 3.55
N GLY A 28 -1.98 20.90 4.25
CA GLY A 28 -3.36 20.92 3.75
C GLY A 28 -3.71 19.81 2.77
N TRP A 29 -2.94 18.72 2.74
CA TRP A 29 -3.31 17.53 1.97
C TRP A 29 -4.23 16.62 2.79
N GLU A 30 -5.20 16.02 2.11
CA GLU A 30 -5.90 14.85 2.61
C GLU A 30 -4.99 13.63 2.42
N VAL A 31 -4.62 12.99 3.52
CA VAL A 31 -3.67 11.87 3.51
C VAL A 31 -4.35 10.60 3.97
N ASN A 32 -4.48 9.65 3.06
CA ASN A 32 -4.91 8.29 3.34
C ASN A 32 -3.68 7.38 3.41
N CYS A 33 -3.70 6.43 4.34
CA CYS A 33 -2.57 5.55 4.62
C CYS A 33 -3.05 4.11 4.59
N LEU A 34 -2.35 3.25 3.86
CA LEU A 34 -2.65 1.82 3.80
C LEU A 34 -1.38 1.02 4.07
N ASP A 35 -1.42 0.25 5.15
CA ASP A 35 -0.36 -0.73 5.42
C ASP A 35 -0.52 -1.92 4.48
N ILE A 36 0.49 -2.14 3.65
CA ILE A 36 0.52 -3.23 2.66
C ILE A 36 1.37 -4.41 3.11
N GLN A 37 2.04 -4.32 4.26
CA GLN A 37 2.91 -5.37 4.78
C GLN A 37 2.23 -6.21 5.87
N ILE A 38 1.45 -5.59 6.76
CA ILE A 38 0.84 -6.27 7.91
C ILE A 38 -0.05 -7.43 7.44
N GLY A 39 -0.98 -7.19 6.50
CA GLY A 39 -1.90 -8.25 6.05
C GLY A 39 -1.19 -9.44 5.38
N VAL A 40 -0.10 -9.19 4.67
CA VAL A 40 0.74 -10.24 4.05
C VAL A 40 1.50 -11.00 5.14
N ASN A 41 2.10 -10.30 6.10
CA ASN A 41 2.87 -10.89 7.19
C ASN A 41 1.98 -11.74 8.11
N GLU A 42 0.79 -11.27 8.46
CA GLU A 42 -0.19 -12.03 9.25
C GLU A 42 -0.60 -13.31 8.52
N SER A 43 -0.91 -13.21 7.23
CA SER A 43 -1.33 -14.36 6.41
C SER A 43 -0.22 -15.40 6.24
N LYS A 44 1.02 -14.94 6.05
CA LYS A 44 2.22 -15.78 5.92
C LYS A 44 2.61 -16.46 7.23
N ASN A 45 2.53 -15.75 8.35
CA ASN A 45 3.01 -16.24 9.65
C ASN A 45 1.93 -16.98 10.46
N LYS A 46 0.73 -17.17 9.90
CA LYS A 46 -0.38 -17.85 10.57
C LYS A 46 -0.01 -19.23 11.12
N ASN A 47 0.77 -20.02 10.38
CA ASN A 47 1.40 -21.25 10.84
C ASN A 47 2.55 -21.65 9.89
N ILE A 48 3.31 -22.69 10.25
CA ILE A 48 4.44 -23.19 9.46
C ILE A 48 4.04 -23.62 8.04
N GLY A 49 2.84 -24.20 7.86
CA GLY A 49 2.33 -24.56 6.55
C GLY A 49 2.17 -23.36 5.63
N HIS A 50 1.63 -22.24 6.14
CA HIS A 50 1.53 -20.98 5.40
C HIS A 50 2.90 -20.39 5.05
N LYS A 51 3.89 -20.52 5.94
CA LYS A 51 5.26 -20.06 5.64
C LYS A 51 5.89 -20.84 4.49
N ILE A 52 5.66 -22.15 4.43
CA ILE A 52 6.11 -23.01 3.33
C ILE A 52 5.33 -22.67 2.05
N PHE A 53 4.01 -22.54 2.12
CA PHE A 53 3.18 -22.20 0.96
C PHE A 53 3.51 -20.82 0.38
N PHE A 54 3.82 -19.83 1.23
CA PHE A 54 4.28 -18.51 0.81
C PHE A 54 5.55 -18.58 -0.04
N ASN A 55 6.50 -19.46 0.32
CA ASN A 55 7.72 -19.64 -0.47
C ASN A 55 7.47 -20.30 -1.83
N LEU A 56 6.40 -21.10 -1.95
CA LEU A 56 6.02 -21.77 -3.19
C LEU A 56 5.13 -20.90 -4.09
N SER A 57 4.26 -20.07 -3.50
CA SER A 57 3.29 -19.24 -4.22
C SER A 57 3.03 -17.92 -3.48
N PRO A 58 3.98 -16.96 -3.53
CA PRO A 58 3.83 -15.67 -2.87
C PRO A 58 2.71 -14.82 -3.47
N ASN A 59 2.44 -14.96 -4.78
CA ASN A 59 1.39 -14.22 -5.49
C ASN A 59 0.00 -14.42 -4.89
N PHE A 60 -0.28 -15.60 -4.32
CA PHE A 60 -1.56 -15.86 -3.65
C PHE A 60 -1.77 -14.90 -2.48
N TYR A 61 -0.73 -14.66 -1.68
CA TYR A 61 -0.77 -13.76 -0.52
C TYR A 61 -0.81 -12.28 -0.90
N TYR A 62 -0.32 -11.94 -2.08
CA TYR A 62 -0.34 -10.56 -2.57
C TYR A 62 -1.68 -10.18 -3.19
N LYS A 63 -2.48 -11.13 -3.64
CA LYS A 63 -3.74 -10.84 -4.35
C LYS A 63 -4.68 -9.98 -3.52
N ASP A 64 -4.91 -10.35 -2.26
CA ASP A 64 -5.86 -9.67 -1.38
C ASP A 64 -5.41 -8.24 -1.09
N ILE A 65 -4.12 -8.03 -0.80
CA ILE A 65 -3.61 -6.69 -0.52
C ILE A 65 -3.62 -5.80 -1.77
N ASN A 66 -3.34 -6.36 -2.94
CA ASN A 66 -3.39 -5.62 -4.20
C ASN A 66 -4.81 -5.20 -4.56
N GLN A 67 -5.79 -6.07 -4.32
CA GLN A 67 -7.19 -5.71 -4.49
C GLN A 67 -7.60 -4.58 -3.53
N LYS A 68 -7.20 -4.67 -2.26
CA LYS A 68 -7.44 -3.61 -1.27
C LYS A 68 -6.79 -2.27 -1.66
N VAL A 69 -5.60 -2.30 -2.26
CA VAL A 69 -4.93 -1.10 -2.79
C VAL A 69 -5.78 -0.43 -3.87
N LEU A 70 -6.30 -1.21 -4.82
CA LEU A 70 -7.15 -0.68 -5.90
C LEU A 70 -8.49 -0.15 -5.38
N GLU A 71 -9.12 -0.85 -4.43
CA GLU A 71 -10.35 -0.41 -3.78
C GLU A 71 -10.14 0.92 -3.04
N THR A 72 -9.07 1.02 -2.25
CA THR A 72 -8.71 2.25 -1.51
C THR A 72 -8.42 3.40 -2.47
N ALA A 73 -7.70 3.15 -3.58
CA ALA A 73 -7.44 4.16 -4.58
C ALA A 73 -8.71 4.62 -5.32
N ASN A 74 -9.65 3.71 -5.59
CA ASN A 74 -10.92 4.04 -6.23
C ASN A 74 -11.87 4.80 -5.30
N GLU A 75 -11.86 4.49 -4.01
CA GLU A 75 -12.66 5.17 -2.98
C GLU A 75 -12.19 6.62 -2.80
N HIS A 76 -10.90 6.81 -2.54
CA HIS A 76 -10.35 8.13 -2.21
C HIS A 76 -9.92 8.97 -3.42
N LYS A 77 -9.83 8.35 -4.61
CA LYS A 77 -9.41 8.99 -5.88
C LYS A 77 -8.20 9.92 -5.70
N PRO A 78 -7.08 9.42 -5.16
CA PRO A 78 -5.95 10.25 -4.83
C PRO A 78 -5.31 10.85 -6.10
N LEU A 79 -4.82 12.08 -6.01
CA LEU A 79 -4.03 12.68 -7.09
C LEU A 79 -2.67 11.99 -7.23
N VAL A 80 -2.11 11.57 -6.10
CA VAL A 80 -0.81 10.93 -5.99
C VAL A 80 -0.91 9.66 -5.13
N VAL A 81 -0.25 8.59 -5.56
CA VAL A 81 0.04 7.44 -4.71
C VAL A 81 1.54 7.42 -4.45
N LEU A 82 1.93 7.40 -3.17
CA LEU A 82 3.32 7.36 -2.72
C LEU A 82 3.61 5.99 -2.08
N VAL A 83 4.55 5.25 -2.65
CA VAL A 83 4.91 3.89 -2.22
C VAL A 83 6.27 3.94 -1.52
N PHE A 84 6.32 3.58 -0.24
CA PHE A 84 7.58 3.47 0.52
C PHE A 84 8.21 2.08 0.42
N LYS A 85 7.37 1.03 0.29
CA LYS A 85 7.80 -0.34 0.07
C LYS A 85 6.89 -0.96 -0.98
N GLY A 86 7.45 -1.38 -2.10
CA GLY A 86 6.68 -1.87 -3.24
C GLY A 86 6.69 -3.39 -3.44
N MET A 87 7.33 -4.17 -2.57
CA MET A 87 7.54 -5.61 -2.80
C MET A 87 6.22 -6.40 -2.84
N GLU A 88 5.20 -5.93 -2.13
CA GLU A 88 3.88 -6.53 -2.05
C GLU A 88 2.96 -6.08 -3.19
N LEU A 89 3.37 -5.10 -4.01
CA LEU A 89 2.58 -4.60 -5.14
C LEU A 89 2.88 -5.38 -6.42
N LEU A 90 1.83 -5.92 -7.03
CA LEU A 90 1.91 -6.61 -8.30
C LEU A 90 2.06 -5.62 -9.47
N PRO A 91 2.76 -5.99 -10.55
CA PRO A 91 2.91 -5.15 -11.74
C PRO A 91 1.57 -4.70 -12.34
N GLU A 92 0.55 -5.54 -12.28
CA GLU A 92 -0.80 -5.25 -12.77
C GLU A 92 -1.45 -4.12 -11.97
N THR A 93 -1.31 -4.15 -10.64
CA THR A 93 -1.79 -3.09 -9.74
C THR A 93 -1.11 -1.77 -10.03
N ILE A 94 0.22 -1.78 -10.21
CA ILE A 94 0.99 -0.58 -10.57
C ILE A 94 0.50 0.01 -11.90
N LYS A 95 0.24 -0.85 -12.90
CA LYS A 95 -0.29 -0.41 -14.20
C LYS A 95 -1.67 0.21 -14.05
N GLU A 96 -2.54 -0.36 -13.22
CA GLU A 96 -3.89 0.16 -12.99
C GLU A 96 -3.86 1.52 -12.27
N LEU A 97 -3.07 1.66 -11.19
CA LEU A 97 -2.93 2.92 -10.46
C LEU A 97 -2.46 4.06 -11.37
N LYS A 98 -1.50 3.79 -12.27
CA LYS A 98 -0.98 4.79 -13.21
C LYS A 98 -2.01 5.33 -14.20
N LYS A 99 -3.17 4.67 -14.38
CA LYS A 99 -4.25 5.16 -15.24
C LYS A 99 -5.01 6.34 -14.61
N SER A 100 -5.07 6.40 -13.28
CA SER A 100 -5.93 7.34 -12.56
C SER A 100 -5.18 8.31 -11.64
N CYS A 101 -3.93 8.03 -11.29
CA CYS A 101 -3.14 8.88 -10.40
C CYS A 101 -1.66 8.95 -10.81
N LYS A 102 -0.92 9.90 -10.23
CA LYS A 102 0.54 9.92 -10.31
C LYS A 102 1.12 8.96 -9.28
N LEU A 103 1.90 7.99 -9.73
CA LEU A 103 2.58 7.04 -8.85
C LEU A 103 4.02 7.48 -8.59
N LEU A 104 4.40 7.57 -7.31
CA LEU A 104 5.77 7.80 -6.83
C LEU A 104 6.19 6.56 -6.05
N CYS A 105 7.33 5.96 -6.43
CA CYS A 105 7.88 4.76 -5.80
C CYS A 105 9.32 5.01 -5.38
#